data_AF-A0A7C6JU34-F1
#
_entry.id   AF-A0A7C6JU34-F1
#
_cell.length_a   1.000
_cell.length_b   1.000
_cell.length_c   1.000
_cell.angle_alpha   90.00
_cell.angle_beta   90.00
_cell.angle_gamma   90.00
#
_symmetry.space_group_name_H-M   'P 1'
#
loop_
_entity.id
_entity.type
_entity.pdbx_description
1 polymer ?
#
loop_
_entity_poly.entity_id
_entity_poly.type
_entity_poly.pdbx_seq_one_letter_code
_entity_poly.pdbx_strand_id
1 'polypeptide(L)'
;MESWHNLSPTKVATDLKTSLQQGLTAPDAVLRLEQHGPNELEGEEGVPLWRKVLSQFQDFLVLILLAAGAVSFAVGERTDAMLIFLIVVVNAVLGLVQEGKAEKALKALKQMAAPQAVVVRDGQTVTIPAKEIVPGDMVLLEAGTVLPCDVRLTETASLKVEEAALTGESVPVEKDAKSALAEKVPLADRVNMAYMGTTVVYGRGQGLAVATGMDTEMGRIAGLLADAGEGTTPLQERLNSLGKVLGSVTLAICAIVFLTGVVKGEHTGAYLLDMF
;
A
#
# COMPACT_ATOMS: atom_id res chain seq x y z
N MET A 1 4.15 -22.75 -6.71
CA MET A 1 2.78 -22.44 -7.17
C MET A 1 2.01 -23.73 -7.15
N GLU A 2 1.08 -23.87 -6.22
CA GLU A 2 0.13 -24.98 -6.30
C GLU A 2 -0.83 -24.67 -7.45
N SER A 3 -0.80 -25.51 -8.48
CA SER A 3 -1.65 -25.41 -9.67
C SER A 3 -3.07 -25.89 -9.33
N TRP A 4 -3.77 -25.15 -8.48
CA TRP A 4 -5.12 -25.48 -8.00
C TRP A 4 -6.11 -25.70 -9.16
N HIS A 5 -5.93 -24.99 -10.28
CA HIS A 5 -6.72 -25.14 -11.50
C HIS A 5 -6.60 -26.52 -12.16
N ASN A 6 -5.49 -27.25 -11.96
CA ASN A 6 -5.31 -28.61 -12.49
C ASN A 6 -5.99 -29.66 -11.59
N LEU A 7 -6.17 -29.36 -10.30
CA LEU A 7 -6.73 -30.30 -9.36
C LEU A 7 -8.26 -30.38 -9.46
N SER A 8 -8.78 -31.59 -9.23
CA SER A 8 -10.22 -31.80 -9.07
C SER A 8 -10.73 -31.17 -7.77
N PRO A 9 -11.98 -30.69 -7.70
CA PRO A 9 -12.54 -30.10 -6.48
C PRO A 9 -12.40 -30.99 -5.24
N THR A 10 -12.59 -32.30 -5.40
CA THR A 10 -12.44 -33.28 -4.32
C THR A 10 -11.01 -33.38 -3.80
N LYS A 11 -10.02 -33.29 -4.71
CA LYS A 11 -8.61 -33.30 -4.31
C LYS A 11 -8.22 -32.02 -3.58
N VAL A 12 -8.66 -30.86 -4.08
CA VAL A 12 -8.47 -29.57 -3.40
C VAL A 12 -9.09 -29.58 -2.01
N ALA A 13 -10.31 -30.12 -1.87
CA ALA A 13 -10.96 -30.26 -0.55
C ALA A 13 -10.16 -31.15 0.41
N THR A 14 -9.57 -32.23 -0.11
CA THR A 14 -8.73 -33.15 0.67
C THR A 14 -7.42 -32.47 1.10
N ASP A 15 -6.75 -31.79 0.18
CA ASP A 15 -5.47 -31.11 0.43
C ASP A 15 -5.64 -29.97 1.43
N LEU A 16 -6.75 -29.21 1.33
CA LEU A 16 -7.11 -28.14 2.27
C LEU A 16 -7.80 -28.63 3.55
N LYS A 17 -8.09 -29.93 3.68
CA LYS A 17 -8.82 -30.54 4.80
C LYS A 17 -10.14 -29.83 5.11
N THR A 18 -10.98 -29.69 4.10
CA THR A 18 -12.28 -29.00 4.16
C THR A 18 -13.39 -29.86 3.53
N SER A 19 -14.64 -29.59 3.91
CA SER A 19 -15.81 -30.29 3.36
C SER A 19 -16.44 -29.52 2.22
N LEU A 20 -16.76 -30.21 1.11
CA LEU A 20 -17.47 -29.59 -0.01
C LEU A 20 -18.94 -29.25 0.30
N GLN A 21 -19.55 -29.89 1.30
CA GLN A 21 -20.93 -29.60 1.70
C GLN A 21 -21.01 -28.74 2.96
N GLN A 22 -20.14 -29.01 3.93
CA GLN A 22 -20.21 -28.37 5.25
C GLN A 22 -19.26 -27.17 5.37
N GLY A 23 -18.32 -27.01 4.43
CA GLY A 23 -17.25 -26.03 4.54
C GLY A 23 -16.31 -26.32 5.70
N LEU A 24 -15.72 -25.26 6.26
CA LEU A 24 -14.86 -25.33 7.44
C LEU A 24 -15.68 -25.29 8.73
N THR A 25 -15.12 -25.85 9.80
CA THR A 25 -15.65 -25.60 11.14
C THR A 25 -15.20 -24.23 11.65
N ALA A 26 -16.00 -23.55 12.47
CA ALA A 26 -15.61 -22.27 13.04
C ALA A 26 -14.27 -22.32 13.81
N PRO A 27 -13.95 -23.35 14.63
CA PRO A 27 -12.64 -23.47 15.28
C PRO A 27 -11.48 -23.60 14.28
N ASP A 28 -11.65 -24.39 13.23
CA ASP A 28 -10.60 -24.57 12.22
C ASP A 28 -10.35 -23.30 11.41
N ALA A 29 -11.40 -22.50 11.18
CA ALA A 29 -11.28 -21.20 10.52
C ALA A 29 -10.46 -20.21 11.37
N VAL A 30 -10.71 -20.16 12.68
CA VAL A 30 -9.93 -19.32 13.62
C VAL A 30 -8.47 -19.75 13.64
N LEU A 31 -8.20 -21.06 13.73
CA LEU A 31 -6.83 -21.57 13.74
C LEU A 31 -6.09 -21.23 12.44
N ARG A 32 -6.75 -21.36 11.28
CA ARG A 32 -6.15 -20.98 10.00
C ARG A 32 -5.93 -19.48 9.88
N LEU A 33 -6.80 -18.66 10.48
CA LEU A 33 -6.64 -17.20 10.48
C LEU A 33 -5.39 -16.79 11.28
N GLU A 34 -5.08 -17.49 12.37
CA GLU A 34 -3.84 -17.30 13.11
C GLU A 34 -2.59 -17.76 12.34
N GLN A 35 -2.72 -18.79 11.50
CA GLN A 35 -1.60 -19.37 10.74
C GLN A 35 -1.29 -18.60 9.44
N HIS A 36 -2.32 -18.23 8.69
CA HIS A 36 -2.20 -17.57 7.38
C HIS A 36 -2.28 -16.04 7.49
N GLY A 37 -2.76 -15.52 8.62
CA GLY A 37 -3.05 -14.10 8.77
C GLY A 37 -4.37 -13.70 8.10
N PRO A 38 -4.76 -12.42 8.22
CA PRO A 38 -5.99 -11.92 7.61
C PRO A 38 -5.88 -11.89 6.09
N ASN A 39 -7.02 -12.06 5.41
CA ASN A 39 -7.16 -11.88 3.98
C ASN A 39 -7.19 -10.38 3.62
N GLU A 40 -6.04 -9.74 3.79
CA GLU A 40 -5.78 -8.35 3.45
C GLU A 40 -4.50 -8.29 2.62
N LEU A 41 -4.49 -7.43 1.60
CA LEU A 41 -3.25 -7.09 0.92
C LEU A 41 -2.40 -6.29 1.90
N GLU A 42 -1.13 -6.64 2.02
CA GLU A 42 -0.19 -5.84 2.81
C GLU A 42 -0.18 -4.42 2.24
N GLY A 43 -0.73 -3.49 3.00
CA GLY A 43 -0.47 -2.07 2.76
C GLY A 43 0.95 -1.78 3.24
N GLU A 44 1.65 -0.89 2.54
CA GLU A 44 2.94 -0.40 3.04
C GLU A 44 2.77 0.03 4.50
N GLU A 45 3.61 -0.53 5.38
CA GLU A 45 3.68 -0.06 6.75
C GLU A 45 3.99 1.44 6.69
N GLY A 46 3.03 2.25 7.10
CA GLY A 46 3.18 3.71 7.06
C GLY A 46 4.49 4.11 7.72
N VAL A 47 5.27 4.96 7.05
CA VAL A 47 6.61 5.36 7.50
C VAL A 47 6.54 5.76 8.98
N PRO A 48 7.33 5.15 9.88
CA PRO A 48 7.18 5.38 11.30
C PRO A 48 7.42 6.85 11.62
N LEU A 49 6.70 7.38 12.61
CA LEU A 49 6.62 8.81 12.87
C LEU A 49 8.00 9.46 13.10
N TRP A 50 8.94 8.72 13.70
CA TRP A 50 10.33 9.18 13.87
C TRP A 50 11.12 9.29 12.56
N ARG A 51 10.87 8.40 11.58
CA ARG A 51 11.45 8.50 10.23
C ARG A 51 10.86 9.68 9.48
N LYS A 52 9.54 9.90 9.59
CA LYS A 52 8.87 11.08 9.02
C LYS A 52 9.43 12.38 9.61
N VAL A 53 9.68 12.41 10.92
CA VAL A 53 10.35 13.57 11.55
C VAL A 53 11.75 13.74 10.96
N LEU A 54 12.55 12.67 10.88
CA LEU A 54 13.94 12.74 10.40
C LEU A 54 14.02 13.18 8.93
N SER A 55 13.09 12.75 8.07
CA SER A 55 13.07 13.16 6.67
C SER A 55 12.82 14.66 6.49
N GLN A 56 12.07 15.32 7.40
CA GLN A 56 11.90 16.78 7.40
C GLN A 56 13.24 17.52 7.61
N PHE A 57 14.18 16.92 8.34
CA PHE A 57 15.51 17.51 8.58
C PHE A 57 16.52 17.19 7.47
N GLN A 58 16.20 16.27 6.54
CA GLN A 58 17.05 15.90 5.41
C GLN A 58 16.80 16.77 4.17
N ASP A 59 15.77 17.62 4.21
CA ASP A 59 15.50 18.56 3.13
C ASP A 59 16.65 19.57 3.01
N PHE A 60 17.13 19.80 1.78
CA PHE A 60 18.26 20.67 1.50
C PHE A 60 18.05 22.11 1.99
N LEU A 61 16.84 22.66 1.84
CA LEU A 61 16.52 24.01 2.30
C LEU A 61 16.48 24.08 3.83
N VAL A 62 15.97 23.04 4.48
CA VAL A 62 15.96 22.94 5.95
C VAL A 62 17.39 22.86 6.49
N LEU A 63 18.27 22.09 5.84
CA LEU A 63 19.69 22.03 6.19
C LEU A 63 20.39 23.39 6.06
N ILE A 64 20.09 24.16 5.00
CA ILE A 64 20.60 25.53 4.86
C ILE A 64 20.10 26.42 6.00
N LEU A 65 18.81 26.36 6.35
CA LEU A 65 18.25 27.15 7.44
C LEU A 65 18.88 26.78 8.78
N LEU A 66 19.09 25.49 9.05
CA LEU A 66 19.76 25.03 10.26
C LEU A 66 21.22 25.48 10.32
N ALA A 67 21.93 25.45 9.19
CA ALA A 67 23.29 25.97 9.10
C ALA A 67 23.32 27.49 9.35
N ALA A 68 22.39 28.26 8.78
CA ALA A 68 22.26 29.69 9.01
C ALA A 68 21.97 30.01 10.48
N GLY A 69 21.03 29.29 11.11
CA GLY A 69 20.73 29.42 12.54
C GLY A 69 21.93 29.08 13.43
N ALA A 70 22.72 28.06 13.09
CA ALA A 70 23.94 27.71 13.81
C ALA A 70 25.02 28.79 13.69
N VAL A 71 25.19 29.41 12.51
CA VAL A 71 26.12 30.52 12.30
C VAL A 71 25.69 31.75 13.11
N SER A 72 24.42 32.16 13.04
CA SER A 72 23.87 33.29 13.81
C SER A 72 24.06 33.08 15.32
N PHE A 73 23.83 31.85 15.81
CA PHE A 73 24.09 31.51 17.21
C PHE A 73 25.57 31.67 17.60
N ALA A 74 26.50 31.25 16.72
CA ALA A 74 27.94 31.36 16.95
C ALA A 74 28.43 32.82 16.93
N VAL A 75 27.79 33.69 16.15
CA VAL A 75 28.09 35.14 16.08
C VAL A 75 27.56 35.89 17.32
N GLY A 76 26.64 35.29 18.08
CA GLY A 76 26.10 35.83 19.32
C GLY A 76 24.69 36.41 19.19
N GLU A 77 24.09 36.35 17.99
CA GLU A 77 22.72 36.76 17.69
C GLU A 77 21.72 35.68 18.10
N ARG A 78 21.56 35.53 19.42
CA ARG A 78 20.71 34.48 19.97
C ARG A 78 19.24 34.62 19.58
N THR A 79 18.76 35.85 19.36
CA THR A 79 17.37 36.13 19.00
C THR A 79 17.05 35.61 17.60
N ASP A 80 17.90 35.88 16.62
CA ASP A 80 17.68 35.50 15.22
C ASP A 80 17.87 34.01 15.02
N ALA A 81 18.89 33.42 15.66
CA ALA A 81 19.05 31.97 15.72
C ALA A 81 17.80 31.29 16.32
N MET A 82 17.26 31.81 17.43
CA MET A 82 16.03 31.26 18.04
C MET A 82 14.83 31.35 17.10
N LEU A 83 14.66 32.45 16.36
CA LEU A 83 13.58 32.60 15.38
C LEU A 83 13.70 31.57 14.25
N ILE A 84 14.91 31.37 13.70
CA ILE A 84 15.15 30.38 12.64
C ILE A 84 14.84 28.96 13.13
N PHE A 85 15.34 28.58 14.30
CA PHE A 85 15.05 27.26 14.88
C PHE A 85 13.54 27.09 15.15
N LEU A 86 12.87 28.14 15.64
CA LEU A 86 11.42 28.11 15.85
C LEU A 86 10.66 27.88 14.55
N ILE A 87 11.01 28.57 13.46
CA ILE A 87 10.38 28.40 12.14
C ILE A 87 10.54 26.96 11.65
N VAL A 88 11.74 26.38 11.77
CA VAL A 88 12.00 24.99 11.36
C VAL A 88 11.14 24.01 12.17
N VAL A 89 11.07 24.18 13.49
CA VAL A 89 10.25 23.32 14.36
C VAL A 89 8.76 23.45 14.03
N VAL A 90 8.27 24.68 13.85
CA VAL A 90 6.87 24.93 13.49
C VAL A 90 6.53 24.29 12.14
N ASN A 91 7.40 24.44 11.13
CA ASN A 91 7.20 23.81 9.82
C ASN A 91 7.20 22.29 9.90
N ALA A 92 8.10 21.68 10.67
CA ALA A 92 8.13 20.23 10.87
C ALA A 92 6.85 19.72 11.56
N VAL A 93 6.36 20.42 12.59
CA VAL A 93 5.11 20.09 13.28
C VAL A 93 3.91 20.25 12.35
N LEU A 94 3.83 21.36 11.62
CA LEU A 94 2.75 21.59 10.64
C LEU A 94 2.75 20.51 9.55
N GLY A 95 3.93 20.14 9.02
CA GLY A 95 4.09 19.06 8.06
C GLY A 95 3.56 17.73 8.58
N LEU A 96 4.00 17.31 9.78
CA LEU A 96 3.56 16.05 10.41
C LEU A 96 2.05 16.02 10.67
N VAL A 97 1.47 17.14 11.11
CA VAL A 97 0.02 17.23 11.37
C VAL A 97 -0.78 17.19 10.07
N GLN A 98 -0.32 17.86 9.01
CA GLN A 98 -0.99 17.88 7.70
C GLN A 98 -0.95 16.49 7.05
N GLU A 99 0.20 15.83 7.07
CA GLU A 99 0.38 14.50 6.51
C GLU A 99 -0.43 13.45 7.29
N GLY A 100 -0.37 13.48 8.62
CA GLY A 100 -1.12 12.54 9.46
C GLY A 100 -2.65 12.68 9.37
N LYS A 101 -3.17 13.89 9.05
CA LYS A 101 -4.60 14.08 8.79
C LYS A 101 -5.03 13.43 7.48
N ALA A 102 -4.24 13.57 6.42
CA ALA A 102 -4.52 12.95 5.12
C ALA A 102 -4.53 11.41 5.22
N GLU A 103 -3.53 10.84 5.89
CA GLU A 103 -3.45 9.38 6.11
C GLU A 103 -4.64 8.84 6.92
N LYS A 104 -5.03 9.53 7.99
CA LYS A 104 -6.17 9.12 8.82
C LYS A 104 -7.49 9.15 8.04
N ALA A 105 -7.72 10.18 7.23
CA ALA A 105 -8.91 10.27 6.39
C ALA A 105 -8.96 9.11 5.38
N LEU A 106 -7.83 8.80 4.75
CA LEU A 106 -7.72 7.66 3.82
C LEU A 106 -7.96 6.31 4.53
N LYS A 107 -7.40 6.12 5.72
CA LYS A 107 -7.59 4.89 6.51
C LYS A 107 -9.05 4.71 6.96
N ALA A 108 -9.72 5.78 7.38
CA ALA A 108 -11.13 5.74 7.75
C ALA A 108 -12.04 5.38 6.55
N LEU A 109 -11.77 5.96 5.38
CA LEU A 109 -12.47 5.60 4.14
C LEU A 109 -12.29 4.12 3.79
N LYS A 110 -11.06 3.59 3.89
CA LYS A 110 -10.78 2.15 3.67
C LYS A 110 -11.57 1.25 4.62
N GLN A 111 -11.69 1.62 5.90
CA GLN A 111 -12.44 0.82 6.90
C GLN A 111 -13.96 0.82 6.67
N MET A 112 -14.53 1.91 6.16
CA MET A 112 -15.98 2.02 5.89
C MET A 112 -16.44 1.22 4.66
N ALA A 113 -15.53 0.88 3.75
CA ALA A 113 -15.80 0.13 2.53
C ALA A 113 -15.44 -1.37 2.62
N ALA A 114 -15.14 -1.89 3.82
CA ALA A 114 -14.62 -3.24 4.00
C ALA A 114 -15.59 -4.29 3.41
N PRO A 115 -15.16 -5.07 2.40
CA PRO A 115 -16.03 -6.02 1.74
C PRO A 115 -16.45 -7.14 2.71
N GLN A 116 -17.70 -7.58 2.59
CA GLN A 116 -18.20 -8.79 3.25
C GLN A 116 -18.19 -9.94 2.26
N ALA A 117 -18.07 -11.17 2.78
CA ALA A 117 -18.14 -12.39 2.00
C ALA A 117 -19.15 -13.35 2.60
N VAL A 118 -19.83 -14.08 1.74
CA VAL A 118 -20.76 -15.14 2.13
C VAL A 118 -20.03 -16.47 1.99
N VAL A 119 -19.91 -17.21 3.10
CA VAL A 119 -19.23 -18.51 3.14
C VAL A 119 -20.12 -19.58 3.76
N VAL A 120 -19.78 -20.84 3.55
CA VAL A 120 -20.36 -21.97 4.28
C VAL A 120 -19.38 -22.40 5.37
N ARG A 121 -19.82 -22.33 6.63
CA ARG A 121 -19.09 -22.86 7.80
C ARG A 121 -20.05 -23.66 8.67
N ASP A 122 -19.60 -24.80 9.19
CA ASP A 122 -20.41 -25.74 9.97
C ASP A 122 -21.74 -26.13 9.26
N GLY A 123 -21.71 -26.20 7.92
CA GLY A 123 -22.87 -26.48 7.07
C GLY A 123 -23.91 -25.36 6.98
N GLN A 124 -23.62 -24.17 7.51
CA GLN A 124 -24.50 -23.00 7.48
C GLN A 124 -23.89 -21.89 6.63
N THR A 125 -24.74 -21.22 5.86
CA THR A 125 -24.37 -20.00 5.16
C THR A 125 -24.24 -18.85 6.16
N VAL A 126 -23.05 -18.27 6.25
CA VAL A 126 -22.74 -17.16 7.15
C VAL A 126 -22.07 -16.04 6.37
N THR A 127 -22.41 -14.79 6.73
CA THR A 127 -21.75 -13.61 6.19
C THR A 127 -20.66 -13.18 7.16
N ILE A 128 -19.42 -13.11 6.68
CA ILE A 128 -18.24 -12.74 7.46
C ILE A 128 -17.52 -11.57 6.81
N PRO A 129 -16.70 -10.80 7.56
CA PRO A 129 -15.77 -9.84 6.96
C PRO A 129 -14.82 -10.56 5.99
N ALA A 130 -14.59 -10.00 4.80
CA ALA A 130 -13.73 -10.64 3.79
C ALA A 130 -12.30 -10.89 4.29
N LYS A 131 -11.81 -10.07 5.23
CA LYS A 131 -10.51 -10.23 5.91
C LYS A 131 -10.40 -11.50 6.77
N GLU A 132 -11.52 -12.12 7.14
CA GLU A 132 -11.56 -13.35 7.96
C GLU A 132 -11.68 -14.62 7.10
N ILE A 133 -11.66 -14.48 5.78
CA ILE A 133 -11.59 -15.63 4.88
C ILE A 133 -10.21 -16.26 4.99
N VAL A 134 -10.18 -17.58 5.02
CA VAL A 134 -8.96 -18.37 5.09
C VAL A 134 -8.95 -19.45 4.01
N PRO A 135 -7.78 -19.97 3.62
CA PRO A 135 -7.70 -21.11 2.70
C PRO A 135 -8.54 -22.30 3.21
N GLY A 136 -9.39 -22.84 2.34
CA GLY A 136 -10.32 -23.92 2.64
C GLY A 136 -11.76 -23.48 2.92
N ASP A 137 -12.04 -22.18 3.11
CA ASP A 137 -13.42 -21.69 3.20
C ASP A 137 -14.18 -21.98 1.90
N MET A 138 -15.46 -22.36 2.03
CA MET A 138 -16.36 -22.49 0.89
C MET A 138 -17.04 -21.15 0.65
N VAL A 139 -16.65 -20.44 -0.40
CA VAL A 139 -17.17 -19.11 -0.76
C VAL A 139 -18.34 -19.26 -1.72
N LEU A 140 -19.45 -18.58 -1.40
CA LEU A 140 -20.62 -18.48 -2.28
C LEU A 140 -20.50 -17.23 -3.14
N LEU A 141 -20.81 -17.37 -4.43
CA LEU A 141 -20.67 -16.33 -5.44
C LEU A 141 -22.01 -16.10 -6.13
N GLU A 142 -22.44 -14.85 -6.20
CA GLU A 142 -23.62 -14.42 -6.94
C GLU A 142 -23.36 -13.11 -7.68
N ALA A 143 -24.19 -12.78 -8.67
CA ALA A 143 -24.07 -11.54 -9.42
C ALA A 143 -24.00 -10.31 -8.48
N GLY A 144 -23.00 -9.44 -8.72
CA GLY A 144 -22.67 -8.30 -7.86
C GLY A 144 -21.60 -8.60 -6.80
N THR A 145 -21.23 -9.87 -6.59
CA THR A 145 -20.15 -10.24 -5.66
C THR A 145 -18.80 -9.80 -6.23
N VAL A 146 -18.07 -8.99 -5.48
CA VAL A 146 -16.63 -8.77 -5.69
C VAL A 146 -15.89 -9.91 -5.01
N LEU A 147 -15.01 -10.59 -5.74
CA LEU A 147 -14.31 -11.76 -5.24
C LEU A 147 -13.33 -11.38 -4.14
N PRO A 148 -13.48 -11.94 -2.93
CA PRO A 148 -12.68 -11.52 -1.79
C PRO A 148 -11.31 -12.20 -1.75
N CYS A 149 -11.12 -13.31 -2.47
CA CYS A 149 -9.90 -14.12 -2.49
C CYS A 149 -9.84 -14.92 -3.80
N ASP A 150 -8.76 -15.69 -4.00
CA ASP A 150 -8.68 -16.61 -5.14
C ASP A 150 -9.40 -17.92 -4.80
N VAL A 151 -10.30 -18.33 -5.71
CA VAL A 151 -11.26 -19.41 -5.49
C VAL A 151 -11.13 -20.47 -6.58
N ARG A 152 -11.01 -21.73 -6.16
CA ARG A 152 -11.20 -22.88 -7.05
C ARG A 152 -12.67 -23.27 -7.07
N LEU A 153 -13.32 -23.05 -8.22
CA LEU A 153 -14.77 -23.25 -8.38
C LEU A 153 -15.16 -24.73 -8.28
N THR A 154 -16.12 -25.04 -7.42
CA THR A 154 -16.66 -26.39 -7.24
C THR A 154 -17.99 -26.57 -7.95
N GLU A 155 -18.77 -25.48 -8.08
CA GLU A 155 -20.03 -25.46 -8.81
C GLU A 155 -20.20 -24.11 -9.53
N THR A 156 -20.75 -24.15 -10.75
CA THR A 156 -21.12 -22.96 -11.51
C THR A 156 -22.49 -23.16 -12.16
N ALA A 157 -23.29 -22.09 -12.17
CA ALA A 157 -24.57 -22.01 -12.88
C ALA A 157 -24.60 -20.71 -13.67
N SER A 158 -24.21 -20.82 -14.96
CA SER A 158 -24.03 -19.69 -15.88
C SER A 158 -23.17 -18.57 -15.30
N LEU A 159 -22.15 -18.91 -14.51
CA LEU A 159 -21.30 -17.95 -13.83
C LEU A 159 -20.45 -17.18 -14.85
N LYS A 160 -20.51 -15.86 -14.82
CA LYS A 160 -19.65 -14.98 -15.61
C LYS A 160 -18.96 -13.97 -14.71
N VAL A 161 -17.66 -13.80 -14.91
CA VAL A 161 -16.81 -12.93 -14.08
C VAL A 161 -16.11 -11.93 -14.99
N GLU A 162 -16.13 -10.65 -14.60
CA GLU A 162 -15.35 -9.60 -15.23
C GLU A 162 -13.96 -9.55 -14.61
N GLU A 163 -12.95 -9.91 -15.41
CA GLU A 163 -11.56 -10.08 -14.97
C GLU A 163 -10.65 -8.94 -15.43
N ALA A 164 -11.23 -7.81 -15.83
CA ALA A 164 -10.52 -6.64 -16.35
C ALA A 164 -9.41 -6.15 -15.41
N ALA A 165 -9.60 -6.30 -14.09
CA ALA A 165 -8.61 -5.95 -13.07
C ALA A 165 -7.30 -6.76 -13.17
N LEU A 166 -7.34 -8.00 -13.70
CA LEU A 166 -6.16 -8.86 -13.84
C LEU A 166 -5.70 -9.02 -15.29
N THR A 167 -6.63 -9.03 -16.26
CA THR A 167 -6.30 -9.30 -17.67
C THR A 167 -6.28 -8.04 -18.54
N GLY A 168 -6.91 -6.95 -18.10
CA GLY A 168 -7.12 -5.74 -18.90
C GLY A 168 -8.23 -5.87 -19.94
N GLU A 169 -8.91 -7.02 -20.03
CA GLU A 169 -10.00 -7.26 -20.98
C GLU A 169 -11.36 -7.09 -20.29
N SER A 170 -12.23 -6.24 -20.84
CA SER A 170 -13.56 -5.95 -20.27
C SER A 170 -14.65 -6.96 -20.67
N VAL A 171 -14.33 -7.99 -21.45
CA VAL A 171 -15.32 -9.00 -21.85
C VAL A 171 -15.46 -10.01 -20.71
N PRO A 172 -16.67 -10.21 -20.14
CA PRO A 172 -16.86 -11.19 -19.08
C PRO A 172 -16.52 -12.61 -19.53
N VAL A 173 -15.76 -13.32 -18.70
CA VAL A 173 -15.33 -14.71 -18.94
C VAL A 173 -16.35 -15.66 -18.33
N GLU A 174 -16.82 -16.62 -19.12
CA GLU A 174 -17.69 -17.70 -18.64
C GLU A 174 -16.88 -18.73 -17.86
N LYS A 175 -17.36 -19.06 -16.66
CA LYS A 175 -16.66 -19.94 -15.72
C LYS A 175 -17.30 -21.32 -15.68
N ASP A 176 -16.44 -22.34 -15.64
CA ASP A 176 -16.85 -23.74 -15.58
C ASP A 176 -16.07 -24.49 -14.51
N ALA A 177 -16.73 -24.82 -13.40
CA ALA A 177 -16.14 -25.58 -12.30
C ALA A 177 -15.65 -26.99 -12.72
N LYS A 178 -16.27 -27.58 -13.75
CA LYS A 178 -16.00 -28.95 -14.21
C LYS A 178 -14.85 -29.05 -15.21
N SER A 179 -14.41 -27.92 -15.76
CA SER A 179 -13.29 -27.88 -16.71
C SER A 179 -12.02 -28.45 -16.08
N ALA A 180 -11.47 -29.48 -16.73
CA ALA A 180 -10.19 -30.09 -16.38
C ALA A 180 -9.10 -29.41 -17.21
N LEU A 181 -8.16 -28.75 -16.53
CA LEU A 181 -7.12 -27.93 -17.17
C LEU A 181 -5.75 -28.57 -16.98
N ALA A 182 -4.90 -28.41 -17.99
CA ALA A 182 -3.50 -28.82 -17.89
C ALA A 182 -2.76 -27.96 -16.84
N GLU A 183 -1.60 -28.44 -16.39
CA GLU A 183 -0.80 -27.71 -15.40
C GLU A 183 -0.36 -26.33 -15.91
N LYS A 184 0.09 -26.27 -17.17
CA LYS A 184 0.58 -25.04 -17.80
C LYS A 184 -0.52 -24.38 -18.62
N VAL A 185 -1.36 -23.62 -17.94
CA VAL A 185 -2.43 -22.81 -18.55
C VAL A 185 -2.26 -21.35 -18.10
N PRO A 186 -2.30 -20.37 -19.03
CA PRO A 186 -2.28 -18.94 -18.70
C PRO A 186 -3.40 -18.57 -17.72
N LEU A 187 -3.19 -17.51 -16.93
CA LEU A 187 -4.17 -17.09 -15.91
C LEU A 187 -5.57 -16.84 -16.49
N ALA A 188 -5.63 -16.15 -17.64
CA ALA A 188 -6.87 -15.81 -18.33
C ALA A 188 -7.68 -17.05 -18.80
N ASP A 189 -6.99 -18.16 -19.09
CA ASP A 189 -7.63 -19.39 -19.59
C ASP A 189 -8.07 -20.33 -18.46
N ARG A 190 -7.79 -19.99 -17.20
CA ARG A 190 -8.18 -20.80 -16.03
C ARG A 190 -9.64 -20.57 -15.66
N VAL A 191 -10.54 -21.03 -16.53
CA VAL A 191 -12.02 -20.86 -16.40
C VAL A 191 -12.64 -21.54 -15.19
N ASN A 192 -11.90 -22.44 -14.52
CA ASN A 192 -12.34 -23.13 -13.31
C ASN A 192 -11.82 -22.46 -12.00
N MET A 193 -11.18 -21.30 -12.15
CA MET A 193 -10.74 -20.41 -11.09
C MET A 193 -11.46 -19.06 -11.21
N ALA A 194 -11.52 -18.36 -10.08
CA ALA A 194 -11.97 -16.98 -10.03
C ALA A 194 -11.11 -16.22 -9.01
N TYR A 195 -10.77 -14.96 -9.29
CA TYR A 195 -9.65 -14.28 -8.64
C TYR A 195 -10.07 -13.06 -7.80
N MET A 196 -9.30 -12.77 -6.76
CA MET A 196 -9.51 -11.60 -5.88
C MET A 196 -9.62 -10.30 -6.69
N GLY A 197 -10.60 -9.45 -6.35
CA GLY A 197 -10.80 -8.14 -6.96
C GLY A 197 -11.56 -8.15 -8.29
N THR A 198 -11.85 -9.33 -8.85
CA THR A 198 -12.76 -9.48 -10.00
C THR A 198 -14.22 -9.44 -9.54
N THR A 199 -15.16 -9.18 -10.46
CA THR A 199 -16.58 -9.05 -10.11
C THR A 199 -17.42 -10.08 -10.85
N VAL A 200 -18.31 -10.78 -10.13
CA VAL A 200 -19.33 -11.63 -10.75
C VAL A 200 -20.39 -10.75 -11.39
N VAL A 201 -20.54 -10.83 -12.71
CA VAL A 201 -21.51 -10.03 -13.45
C VAL A 201 -22.81 -10.78 -13.72
N TYR A 202 -22.79 -12.11 -13.71
CA TYR A 202 -23.97 -12.92 -13.97
C TYR A 202 -23.84 -14.33 -13.38
N GLY A 203 -25.00 -14.94 -13.09
CA GLY A 203 -25.09 -16.30 -12.60
C GLY A 203 -24.73 -16.45 -11.12
N ARG A 204 -24.48 -17.69 -10.72
CA ARG A 204 -24.04 -18.05 -9.37
C ARG A 204 -23.05 -19.18 -9.41
N GLY A 205 -22.28 -19.32 -8.35
CA GLY A 205 -21.35 -20.42 -8.17
C GLY A 205 -20.91 -20.54 -6.73
N GLN A 206 -20.07 -21.52 -6.48
CA GLN A 206 -19.37 -21.66 -5.21
C GLN A 206 -18.02 -22.32 -5.45
N GLY A 207 -17.10 -22.11 -4.53
CA GLY A 207 -15.79 -22.73 -4.60
C GLY A 207 -14.98 -22.59 -3.33
N LEU A 208 -13.85 -23.29 -3.30
CA LEU A 208 -12.93 -23.26 -2.17
C LEU A 208 -11.96 -22.09 -2.31
N ALA A 209 -11.80 -21.29 -1.25
CA ALA A 209 -10.72 -20.33 -1.13
C ALA A 209 -9.38 -21.10 -1.14
N VAL A 210 -8.52 -20.80 -2.10
CA VAL A 210 -7.22 -21.47 -2.28
C VAL A 210 -6.04 -20.56 -2.00
N ALA A 211 -6.21 -19.25 -2.12
CA ALA A 211 -5.22 -18.26 -1.70
C ALA A 211 -5.92 -17.00 -1.18
N THR A 212 -5.30 -16.38 -0.18
CA THR A 212 -5.80 -15.18 0.54
C THR A 212 -4.68 -14.16 0.69
N GLY A 213 -5.02 -12.88 0.85
CA GLY A 213 -4.05 -11.80 1.05
C GLY A 213 -2.97 -11.76 -0.03
N MET A 214 -1.71 -11.70 0.39
CA MET A 214 -0.54 -11.61 -0.50
C MET A 214 -0.29 -12.88 -1.34
N ASP A 215 -0.86 -14.03 -0.97
CA ASP A 215 -0.70 -15.27 -1.73
C ASP A 215 -1.57 -15.33 -3.00
N THR A 216 -2.57 -14.44 -3.10
CA THR A 216 -3.44 -14.31 -4.28
C THR A 216 -2.67 -13.77 -5.49
N GLU A 217 -3.19 -13.99 -6.70
CA GLU A 217 -2.60 -13.39 -7.91
C GLU A 217 -2.61 -11.86 -7.86
N MET A 218 -3.66 -11.26 -7.28
CA MET A 218 -3.72 -9.81 -7.05
C MET A 218 -2.66 -9.36 -6.02
N GLY A 219 -2.49 -10.11 -4.93
CA GLY A 219 -1.49 -9.84 -3.91
C GLY A 219 -0.06 -9.95 -4.41
N ARG A 220 0.22 -10.90 -5.30
CA ARG A 220 1.53 -11.00 -5.97
C ARG A 220 1.80 -9.81 -6.88
N ILE A 221 0.81 -9.37 -7.66
CA ILE A 221 0.94 -8.15 -8.47
C ILE A 221 1.18 -6.94 -7.56
N ALA A 222 0.46 -6.83 -6.44
CA ALA A 222 0.66 -5.77 -5.47
C ALA A 222 2.07 -5.79 -4.87
N GLY A 223 2.60 -6.97 -4.51
CA GLY A 223 3.98 -7.12 -4.02
C GLY A 223 5.02 -6.69 -5.05
N LEU A 224 4.84 -7.09 -6.33
CA LEU A 224 5.72 -6.66 -7.41
C LEU A 224 5.70 -5.14 -7.65
N LEU A 225 4.54 -4.50 -7.44
CA LEU A 225 4.41 -3.04 -7.54
C LEU A 225 5.02 -2.32 -6.33
N ALA A 226 4.86 -2.86 -5.12
CA ALA A 226 5.47 -2.31 -3.91
C ALA A 226 7.01 -2.36 -3.98
N ASP A 227 7.57 -3.47 -4.49
CA ASP A 227 9.01 -3.61 -4.72
C ASP A 227 9.55 -2.62 -5.78
N ALA A 228 8.67 -2.09 -6.65
CA ALA A 228 9.06 -1.12 -7.68
C ALA A 228 9.39 0.28 -7.12
N GLY A 229 9.16 0.52 -5.82
CA GLY A 229 9.56 1.72 -5.09
C GLY A 229 8.74 2.97 -5.43
N GLU A 230 8.23 3.64 -4.40
CA GLU A 230 7.66 4.98 -4.55
C GLU A 230 8.76 5.99 -4.91
N GLY A 231 8.82 6.38 -6.19
CA GLY A 231 9.65 7.49 -6.64
C GLY A 231 9.07 8.85 -6.24
N THR A 232 9.94 9.84 -6.00
CA THR A 232 9.51 11.24 -5.83
C THR A 232 8.70 11.72 -7.03
N THR A 233 7.62 12.48 -6.80
CA THR A 233 6.81 12.98 -7.92
C THR A 233 7.61 13.94 -8.80
N PRO A 234 7.38 13.99 -10.13
CA PRO A 234 8.13 14.89 -11.03
C PRO A 234 8.04 16.37 -10.65
N LEU A 235 6.94 16.80 -10.02
CA LEU A 235 6.79 18.17 -9.52
C LEU A 235 7.68 18.41 -8.29
N GLN A 236 7.70 17.46 -7.36
CA GLN A 236 8.52 17.55 -6.14
C GLN A 236 10.01 17.56 -6.48
N GLU A 237 10.46 16.78 -7.46
CA GLU A 237 11.84 16.83 -7.96
C GLU A 237 12.20 18.19 -8.55
N ARG A 238 11.28 18.81 -9.30
CA ARG A 238 11.47 20.15 -9.86
C ARG A 238 11.52 21.23 -8.78
N LEU A 239 10.67 21.15 -7.76
CA LEU A 239 10.71 22.09 -6.63
C LEU A 239 11.99 21.94 -5.83
N ASN A 240 12.44 20.71 -5.57
CA ASN A 240 13.71 20.44 -4.90
C ASN A 240 14.91 20.91 -5.73
N SER A 241 14.89 20.75 -7.05
CA SER A 241 15.97 21.24 -7.91
C SER A 241 16.01 22.76 -7.97
N LEU A 242 14.87 23.43 -8.08
CA LEU A 242 14.76 24.88 -7.97
C LEU A 242 15.27 25.38 -6.62
N GLY A 243 14.85 24.75 -5.52
CA GLY A 243 15.33 25.05 -4.17
C GLY A 243 16.85 24.89 -4.04
N LYS A 244 17.42 23.81 -4.60
CA LYS A 244 18.87 23.59 -4.63
C LYS A 244 19.62 24.67 -5.42
N VAL A 245 19.11 25.04 -6.60
CA VAL A 245 19.71 26.10 -7.42
C VAL A 245 19.68 27.43 -6.66
N LEU A 246 18.51 27.84 -6.19
CA LEU A 246 18.35 29.11 -5.48
C LEU A 246 19.21 29.15 -4.21
N GLY A 247 19.18 28.08 -3.42
CA GLY A 247 20.00 27.94 -2.21
C GLY A 247 21.50 28.03 -2.50
N SER A 248 21.99 27.34 -3.56
CA SER A 248 23.41 27.39 -3.93
C SER A 248 23.85 28.77 -4.42
N VAL A 249 23.00 29.49 -5.16
CA VAL A 249 23.28 30.85 -5.63
C VAL A 249 23.38 31.80 -4.45
N THR A 250 22.44 31.73 -3.50
CA THR A 250 22.49 32.53 -2.27
C THR A 250 23.77 32.24 -1.48
N LEU A 251 24.14 30.96 -1.32
CA LEU A 251 25.36 30.58 -0.59
C LEU A 251 26.63 31.12 -1.27
N ALA A 252 26.67 31.10 -2.61
CA ALA A 252 27.78 31.66 -3.38
C ALA A 252 27.89 33.19 -3.21
N ILE A 253 26.75 33.90 -3.24
CA ILE A 253 26.71 35.35 -3.01
C ILE A 253 27.19 35.66 -1.58
N CYS A 254 26.68 34.97 -0.56
CA CYS A 254 27.13 35.14 0.82
C CYS A 254 28.64 34.91 0.96
N ALA A 255 29.18 33.87 0.32
CA ALA A 255 30.62 33.59 0.33
C ALA A 255 31.44 34.72 -0.33
N ILE A 256 30.98 35.26 -1.47
CA ILE A 256 31.64 36.38 -2.16
C ILE A 256 31.64 37.64 -1.28
N VAL A 257 30.50 37.98 -0.67
CA VAL A 257 30.39 39.16 0.21
C VAL A 257 31.29 38.99 1.43
N PHE A 258 31.26 37.81 2.07
CA PHE A 258 32.14 37.51 3.20
C PHE A 258 33.63 37.64 2.84
N LEU A 259 34.07 37.08 1.70
CA LEU A 259 35.45 37.16 1.24
C LEU A 259 35.88 38.61 0.94
N THR A 260 35.01 39.39 0.31
CA THR A 260 35.30 40.81 0.01
C THR A 260 35.39 41.66 1.28
N GLY A 261 34.56 41.40 2.28
CA GLY A 261 34.65 42.02 3.61
C GLY A 261 35.96 41.69 4.32
N VAL A 262 36.39 40.41 4.31
CA VAL A 262 37.66 39.98 4.90
C VAL A 262 38.87 40.64 4.20
N VAL A 263 38.87 40.71 2.86
CA VAL A 263 39.98 41.29 2.09
C VAL A 263 40.08 42.81 2.27
N LYS A 264 38.96 43.52 2.45
CA LYS A 264 38.97 44.97 2.71
C LYS A 264 39.53 45.37 4.07
N GLY A 265 39.75 44.41 4.98
CA GLY A 265 40.31 44.69 6.31
C GLY A 265 39.37 45.52 7.21
N GLU A 266 38.11 45.65 6.84
CA GLU A 266 37.08 46.29 7.66
C GLU A 266 36.77 45.37 8.85
N HIS A 267 36.74 45.95 10.06
CA HIS A 267 36.63 45.22 11.32
C HIS A 267 35.50 44.19 11.26
N THR A 268 35.91 42.93 11.28
CA THR A 268 35.11 41.71 11.07
C THR A 268 33.93 41.53 12.03
N GLY A 269 33.77 42.38 13.05
CA GLY A 269 32.65 42.33 14.00
C GLY A 269 31.42 43.17 13.62
N ALA A 270 31.59 44.30 12.93
CA ALA A 270 30.47 45.22 12.65
C ALA A 270 29.67 44.83 11.41
N TYR A 271 30.33 44.31 10.37
CA TYR A 271 29.67 43.86 9.14
C TYR A 271 28.96 42.51 9.27
N LEU A 272 29.37 41.65 10.22
CA LEU A 272 28.63 40.43 10.52
C LEU A 272 27.24 40.73 11.10
N LEU A 273 27.10 41.85 11.84
CA LEU A 273 25.84 42.33 12.42
C LEU A 273 24.92 43.05 11.42
N ASP A 274 25.48 43.60 10.33
CA ASP A 274 24.72 44.35 9.31
C ASP A 274 24.34 43.47 8.08
N MET A 275 24.87 42.24 8.00
CA MET A 275 24.68 41.33 6.85
C MET A 275 23.65 40.21 7.10
N PHE A 276 23.28 39.96 8.36
CA PHE A 276 22.21 39.02 8.76
C PHE A 276 20.95 39.77 9.16
#